data_AF-A0A7S2Q8P1-F1
#
_entry.id   AF-A0A7S2Q8P1-F1
#
_cell.length_a   1.000
_cell.length_b   1.000
_cell.length_c   1.000
_cell.angle_alpha   90.00
_cell.angle_beta   90.00
_cell.angle_gamma   90.00
#
_symmetry.space_group_name_H-M   'P 1'
#
loop_
_entity.id
_entity.type
_entity.pdbx_description
1 polymer ?
#
loop_
_entity_poly.entity_id
_entity_poly.type
_entity_poly.pdbx_seq_one_letter_code
_entity_poly.pdbx_strand_id
1 'polypeptide(L)'
;RRAASSRAQAEVAMGRAPSGEGLRFEWRDGRLLHATVPPNRWCITRSDLADFRHDVRAAMERGAIVPVEDDDFDPRDDHAGPTMETVNRQLIMPVSAAHGHASWALLLHPAGLECDLFVTHCWKEGVFEFLDKVLNSWPRRAEHAYCCMLSNPQTLDIGRLLTDPDRSPFARALQSAQCVLVVPNSDVSVYTRIWCVYEACLAYSWGTPIFTAMKPVHGAKSAVFALWARYATYYALGYHVLHLPAREHLNWQLQDIRCVVLIMPLIALSLFCRAPVARLLINECGLALCGVLYSISAHWSIDDSNMKHLANSVVFA
;
A
#
# COMPACT_ATOMS: atom_id res chain seq x y z
N ARG A 1 11.83 -32.42 26.87
CA ARG A 1 10.80 -31.48 27.36
C ARG A 1 10.58 -30.28 26.42
N ARG A 2 11.61 -29.56 25.94
CA ARG A 2 11.43 -28.44 24.97
C ARG A 2 10.77 -28.85 23.63
N ALA A 3 11.17 -29.97 23.02
CA ALA A 3 10.57 -30.45 21.76
C ALA A 3 9.10 -30.91 21.89
N ALA A 4 8.69 -31.39 23.07
CA ALA A 4 7.29 -31.76 23.32
C ALA A 4 6.42 -30.51 23.52
N SER A 5 6.95 -29.48 24.19
CA SER A 5 6.30 -28.18 24.35
C SER A 5 6.13 -27.44 23.02
N SER A 6 7.14 -27.50 22.13
CA SER A 6 7.05 -26.86 20.82
C SER A 6 6.03 -27.56 19.92
N ARG A 7 5.91 -28.90 20.01
CA ARG A 7 4.91 -29.65 19.27
C ARG A 7 3.49 -29.37 19.76
N ALA A 8 3.27 -29.33 21.08
CA ALA A 8 1.96 -28.98 21.63
C ALA A 8 1.55 -27.53 21.31
N GLN A 9 2.48 -26.57 21.37
CA GLN A 9 2.22 -25.19 20.94
C GLN A 9 1.95 -25.09 19.43
N ALA A 10 2.68 -25.86 18.61
CA ALA A 10 2.41 -25.94 17.18
C ALA A 10 1.05 -26.59 16.90
N GLU A 11 0.66 -27.64 17.63
CA GLU A 11 -0.66 -28.28 17.50
C GLU A 11 -1.81 -27.33 17.92
N VAL A 12 -1.60 -26.46 18.91
CA VAL A 12 -2.53 -25.39 19.28
C VAL A 12 -2.59 -24.30 18.21
N ALA A 13 -1.44 -23.86 17.68
CA ALA A 13 -1.39 -22.89 16.57
C ALA A 13 -2.07 -23.45 15.30
N MET A 14 -1.89 -24.74 15.03
CA MET A 14 -2.50 -25.49 13.94
C MET A 14 -3.91 -26.01 14.26
N GLY A 15 -4.49 -25.62 15.41
CA GLY A 15 -5.82 -26.05 15.83
C GLY A 15 -6.82 -25.91 14.69
N ARG A 16 -7.39 -27.03 14.27
CA ARG A 16 -8.34 -27.14 13.14
C ARG A 16 -9.37 -26.01 13.23
N ALA A 17 -9.33 -25.07 12.28
CA ALA A 17 -10.45 -24.21 12.03
C ALA A 17 -11.70 -25.09 11.74
N PRO A 18 -12.87 -24.79 12.31
CA PRO A 18 -14.08 -25.56 12.09
C PRO A 18 -14.56 -25.55 10.60
N SER A 19 -13.95 -24.73 9.74
CA SER A 19 -14.19 -24.67 8.29
C SER A 19 -13.26 -25.56 7.43
N GLY A 20 -12.35 -26.34 8.01
CA GLY A 20 -11.68 -27.47 7.32
C GLY A 20 -10.46 -27.17 6.43
N GLU A 21 -10.18 -25.91 6.10
CA GLU A 21 -8.99 -25.49 5.33
C GLU A 21 -7.99 -24.72 6.20
N GLY A 22 -7.46 -25.36 7.25
CA GLY A 22 -6.25 -24.84 7.90
C GLY A 22 -5.05 -24.92 6.96
N LEU A 23 -4.03 -24.07 7.15
CA LEU A 23 -2.75 -24.14 6.46
C LEU A 23 -2.19 -25.57 6.50
N ARG A 24 -2.25 -26.28 5.36
CA ARG A 24 -1.67 -27.62 5.23
C ARG A 24 -0.34 -27.50 4.52
N PHE A 25 0.71 -27.32 5.31
CA PHE A 25 2.06 -27.44 4.80
C PHE A 25 2.49 -28.91 4.81
N GLU A 26 3.16 -29.33 3.76
CA GLU A 26 3.86 -30.61 3.76
C GLU A 26 5.14 -30.46 4.59
N TRP A 27 5.48 -31.48 5.37
CA TRP A 27 6.78 -31.52 6.03
C TRP A 27 7.89 -31.62 4.98
N ARG A 28 8.91 -30.75 5.07
CA ARG A 28 10.07 -30.76 4.17
C ARG A 28 11.33 -30.46 4.95
N ASP A 29 12.47 -31.04 4.55
CA ASP A 29 13.76 -30.68 5.16
C ASP A 29 14.14 -29.24 4.75
N GLY A 30 13.88 -28.30 5.64
CA GLY A 30 14.17 -26.89 5.45
C GLY A 30 15.65 -26.62 5.25
N ARG A 31 16.57 -27.37 5.86
CA ARG A 31 18.01 -27.16 5.65
C ARG A 31 18.39 -27.54 4.23
N LEU A 32 17.87 -28.67 3.74
CA LEU A 32 18.08 -29.09 2.36
C LEU A 32 17.47 -28.08 1.38
N LEU A 33 16.23 -27.64 1.62
CA LEU A 33 15.55 -26.66 0.76
C LEU A 33 16.34 -25.34 0.64
N HIS A 34 16.82 -24.76 1.74
CA HIS A 34 17.61 -23.52 1.66
C HIS A 34 19.02 -23.74 1.10
N ALA A 35 19.52 -24.97 1.08
CA ALA A 35 20.79 -25.30 0.42
C ALA A 35 20.63 -25.45 -1.10
N THR A 36 19.47 -25.90 -1.58
CA THR A 36 19.21 -26.16 -3.00
C THR A 36 18.52 -25.01 -3.72
N VAL A 37 17.62 -24.27 -3.04
CA VAL A 37 16.93 -23.12 -3.59
C VAL A 37 17.74 -21.86 -3.30
N PRO A 38 18.14 -21.09 -4.32
CA PRO A 38 18.97 -19.91 -4.10
C PRO A 38 18.19 -18.80 -3.37
N PRO A 39 18.85 -17.95 -2.56
CA PRO A 39 18.17 -16.93 -1.75
C PRO A 39 17.30 -15.93 -2.49
N ASN A 40 17.68 -15.56 -3.71
CA ASN A 40 16.88 -14.71 -4.59
C ASN A 40 15.56 -15.36 -5.04
N ARG A 41 15.32 -16.61 -4.64
CA ARG A 41 14.08 -17.33 -4.91
C ARG A 41 13.22 -17.62 -3.69
N TRP A 42 13.57 -17.07 -2.51
CA TRP A 42 12.78 -17.25 -1.28
C TRP A 42 11.66 -16.21 -1.19
N CYS A 43 10.89 -16.06 -2.25
CA CYS A 43 9.88 -15.01 -2.39
C CYS A 43 8.46 -15.55 -2.22
N ILE A 44 7.55 -14.61 -2.01
CA ILE A 44 6.11 -14.82 -1.92
C ILE A 44 5.39 -14.02 -2.99
N THR A 45 4.21 -14.48 -3.39
CA THR A 45 3.32 -13.75 -4.28
C THR A 45 2.56 -12.66 -3.53
N ARG A 46 1.90 -11.78 -4.28
CA ARG A 46 0.97 -10.80 -3.71
C ARG A 46 -0.22 -11.45 -3.01
N SER A 47 -0.75 -12.57 -3.52
CA SER A 47 -1.87 -13.30 -2.89
C SER A 47 -1.45 -13.94 -1.58
N ASP A 48 -0.25 -14.54 -1.51
CA ASP A 48 0.25 -15.12 -0.26
C ASP A 48 0.29 -14.09 0.86
N LEU A 49 0.66 -12.85 0.54
CA LEU A 49 0.71 -11.77 1.52
C LEU A 49 -0.70 -11.33 1.99
N ALA A 50 -1.69 -11.37 1.09
CA ALA A 50 -3.08 -11.11 1.45
C ALA A 50 -3.64 -12.22 2.35
N ASP A 51 -3.36 -13.48 2.01
CA ASP A 51 -3.78 -14.66 2.79
C ASP A 51 -3.10 -14.69 4.16
N PHE A 52 -1.83 -14.26 4.24
CA PHE A 52 -1.11 -14.15 5.51
C PHE A 52 -1.82 -13.24 6.53
N ARG A 53 -2.55 -12.20 6.06
CA ARG A 53 -3.39 -11.38 6.96
C ARG A 53 -4.46 -12.22 7.65
N HIS A 54 -5.11 -13.09 6.88
CA HIS A 54 -6.14 -13.99 7.39
C HIS A 54 -5.53 -14.99 8.39
N ASP A 55 -4.36 -15.54 8.08
CA ASP A 55 -3.65 -16.47 8.97
C ASP A 55 -3.31 -15.84 10.32
N VAL A 56 -2.80 -14.61 10.31
CA VAL A 56 -2.49 -13.87 11.55
C VAL A 56 -3.74 -13.62 12.37
N ARG A 57 -4.84 -13.15 11.74
CA ARG A 57 -6.12 -12.94 12.45
C ARG A 57 -6.66 -14.23 13.04
N ALA A 58 -6.68 -15.30 12.26
CA ALA A 58 -7.18 -16.58 12.71
C ALA A 58 -6.32 -17.13 13.87
N ALA A 59 -5.02 -16.87 13.87
CA ALA A 59 -4.14 -17.21 14.99
C ALA A 59 -4.42 -16.36 16.24
N MET A 60 -4.73 -15.06 16.10
CA MET A 60 -5.15 -14.19 17.21
C MET A 60 -6.49 -14.64 17.80
N GLU A 61 -7.49 -14.93 16.95
CA GLU A 61 -8.83 -15.38 17.36
C GLU A 61 -8.79 -16.70 18.15
N ARG A 62 -7.86 -17.61 17.81
CA ARG A 62 -7.63 -18.87 18.53
C ARG A 62 -6.73 -18.72 19.75
N GLY A 63 -6.23 -17.52 20.05
CA GLY A 63 -5.31 -17.27 21.15
C GLY A 63 -3.90 -17.86 20.95
N ALA A 64 -3.52 -18.17 19.71
CA ALA A 64 -2.17 -18.62 19.36
C ALA A 64 -1.18 -17.43 19.26
N ILE A 65 -1.68 -16.24 18.91
CA ILE A 65 -0.97 -14.98 19.04
C ILE A 65 -1.63 -14.18 20.17
N VAL A 66 -0.88 -13.88 21.21
CA VAL A 66 -1.33 -13.10 22.38
C VAL A 66 -0.43 -11.90 22.64
N PRO A 67 -0.96 -10.81 23.22
CA PRO A 67 -0.16 -9.66 23.67
C PRO A 67 0.96 -10.08 24.63
N VAL A 68 2.08 -9.39 24.57
CA VAL A 68 3.23 -9.58 25.47
C VAL A 68 3.70 -8.23 26.02
N GLU A 69 4.56 -8.22 27.03
CA GLU A 69 5.02 -6.99 27.71
C GLU A 69 5.60 -5.93 26.73
N ASP A 70 6.36 -6.36 25.72
CA ASP A 70 6.96 -5.46 24.71
C ASP A 70 6.07 -5.21 23.47
N ASP A 71 4.83 -5.68 23.48
CA ASP A 71 3.86 -5.60 22.37
C ASP A 71 2.41 -5.81 22.88
N ASP A 72 1.88 -4.77 23.55
CA ASP A 72 0.53 -4.74 24.11
C ASP A 72 -0.51 -4.30 23.07
N PHE A 73 -0.62 -5.08 21.98
CA PHE A 73 -1.59 -4.81 20.92
C PHE A 73 -3.03 -5.17 21.36
N ASP A 74 -4.04 -4.40 20.92
CA ASP A 74 -5.45 -4.80 21.09
C ASP A 74 -5.78 -5.89 20.04
N PRO A 75 -6.21 -7.11 20.42
CA PRO A 75 -6.57 -8.15 19.45
C PRO A 75 -7.72 -7.77 18.52
N ARG A 76 -8.47 -6.71 18.82
CA ARG A 76 -9.54 -6.14 17.98
C ARG A 76 -9.04 -5.01 17.09
N ASP A 77 -7.80 -4.57 17.25
CA ASP A 77 -7.20 -3.58 16.36
C ASP A 77 -6.97 -4.19 14.97
N ASP A 78 -7.55 -3.55 13.98
CA ASP A 78 -7.42 -3.94 12.58
C ASP A 78 -6.49 -3.00 11.80
N HIS A 79 -5.87 -2.04 12.47
CA HIS A 79 -4.99 -1.06 11.85
C HIS A 79 -3.51 -1.40 11.98
N ALA A 80 -2.99 -1.62 13.19
CA ALA A 80 -1.60 -1.98 13.41
C ALA A 80 -1.47 -3.51 13.57
N GLY A 81 -2.26 -4.09 14.48
CA GLY A 81 -2.11 -5.49 14.88
C GLY A 81 -0.80 -5.75 15.65
N PRO A 82 -0.46 -7.04 15.93
CA PRO A 82 0.78 -7.40 16.60
C PRO A 82 2.01 -6.98 15.80
N THR A 83 3.12 -6.71 16.47
CA THR A 83 4.40 -6.46 15.80
C THR A 83 4.88 -7.68 15.01
N MET A 84 5.72 -7.46 14.00
CA MET A 84 6.36 -8.56 13.26
C MET A 84 7.18 -9.48 14.16
N GLU A 85 7.79 -8.95 15.21
CA GLU A 85 8.52 -9.74 16.20
C GLU A 85 7.60 -10.74 16.91
N THR A 86 6.43 -10.29 17.34
CA THR A 86 5.41 -11.15 17.96
C THR A 86 4.86 -12.18 16.99
N VAL A 87 4.50 -11.76 15.78
CA VAL A 87 4.01 -12.67 14.72
C VAL A 87 5.06 -13.73 14.39
N ASN A 88 6.32 -13.34 14.29
CA ASN A 88 7.39 -14.29 14.00
C ASN A 88 7.57 -15.32 15.12
N ARG A 89 7.64 -14.86 16.37
CA ARG A 89 7.82 -15.73 17.53
C ARG A 89 6.65 -16.67 17.78
N GLN A 90 5.42 -16.19 17.61
CA GLN A 90 4.20 -16.91 18.01
C GLN A 90 3.51 -17.66 16.85
N LEU A 91 3.77 -17.27 15.59
CA LEU A 91 3.17 -17.92 14.42
C LEU A 91 4.21 -18.49 13.45
N ILE A 92 5.08 -17.65 12.89
CA ILE A 92 5.98 -18.08 11.79
C ILE A 92 6.95 -19.17 12.27
N MET A 93 7.65 -18.95 13.38
CA MET A 93 8.62 -19.90 13.92
C MET A 93 7.98 -21.24 14.33
N PRO A 94 6.87 -21.28 15.12
CA PRO A 94 6.23 -22.54 15.47
C PRO A 94 5.74 -23.34 14.25
N VAL A 95 5.10 -22.68 13.28
CA VAL A 95 4.63 -23.33 12.05
C VAL A 95 5.81 -23.84 11.23
N SER A 96 6.86 -23.03 11.05
CA SER A 96 8.06 -23.42 10.32
C SER A 96 8.77 -24.61 10.97
N ALA A 97 8.90 -24.64 12.29
CA ALA A 97 9.52 -25.73 13.02
C ALA A 97 8.73 -27.05 12.87
N ALA A 98 7.40 -26.98 12.91
CA ALA A 98 6.54 -28.15 12.73
C ALA A 98 6.67 -28.78 11.33
N HIS A 99 7.07 -27.99 10.32
CA HIS A 99 7.17 -28.40 8.93
C HIS A 99 8.61 -28.52 8.43
N GLY A 100 9.54 -28.78 9.36
CA GLY A 100 10.93 -29.13 9.04
C GLY A 100 11.86 -27.93 8.85
N HIS A 101 11.53 -26.78 9.44
CA HIS A 101 12.38 -25.59 9.54
C HIS A 101 12.59 -24.83 8.21
N ALA A 102 11.71 -25.02 7.23
CA ALA A 102 11.69 -24.20 6.03
C ALA A 102 11.20 -22.77 6.35
N SER A 103 11.56 -21.76 5.53
CA SER A 103 11.00 -20.42 5.63
C SER A 103 9.55 -20.45 5.16
N TRP A 104 8.74 -19.47 5.56
CA TRP A 104 7.34 -19.39 5.14
C TRP A 104 7.22 -19.40 3.61
N ALA A 105 8.10 -18.65 2.93
CA ALA A 105 8.19 -18.61 1.48
C ALA A 105 8.41 -20.01 0.86
N LEU A 106 9.34 -20.81 1.40
CA LEU A 106 9.64 -22.16 0.87
C LEU A 106 8.66 -23.24 1.32
N LEU A 107 7.88 -23.00 2.38
CA LEU A 107 6.73 -23.83 2.72
C LEU A 107 5.64 -23.70 1.64
N LEU A 108 5.35 -22.47 1.20
CA LEU A 108 4.41 -22.19 0.12
C LEU A 108 4.96 -22.64 -1.24
N HIS A 109 6.21 -22.26 -1.54
CA HIS A 109 6.82 -22.39 -2.87
C HIS A 109 8.14 -23.17 -2.80
N PRO A 110 8.12 -24.51 -2.74
CA PRO A 110 9.32 -25.32 -2.56
C PRO A 110 10.33 -25.21 -3.71
N ALA A 111 9.88 -24.84 -4.91
CA ALA A 111 10.74 -24.58 -6.06
C ALA A 111 11.35 -23.16 -6.06
N GLY A 112 10.85 -22.28 -5.17
CA GLY A 112 11.20 -20.87 -5.11
C GLY A 112 10.62 -20.02 -6.26
N LEU A 113 10.51 -18.72 -6.01
CA LEU A 113 9.97 -17.70 -6.92
C LEU A 113 10.98 -16.58 -7.11
N GLU A 114 11.27 -16.16 -8.34
CA GLU A 114 12.25 -15.09 -8.61
C GLU A 114 11.88 -13.77 -7.92
N CYS A 115 12.87 -13.08 -7.35
CA CYS A 115 12.65 -11.83 -6.63
C CYS A 115 12.50 -10.63 -7.58
N ASP A 116 11.29 -10.07 -7.69
CA ASP A 116 11.06 -8.80 -8.41
C ASP A 116 11.10 -7.59 -7.48
N LEU A 117 10.61 -7.78 -6.25
CA LEU A 117 10.46 -6.74 -5.24
C LEU A 117 11.20 -7.12 -3.96
N PHE A 118 12.07 -6.24 -3.47
CA PHE A 118 12.64 -6.38 -2.13
C PHE A 118 11.91 -5.45 -1.15
N VAL A 119 11.40 -6.00 -0.05
CA VAL A 119 10.66 -5.21 0.96
C VAL A 119 11.51 -5.04 2.21
N THR A 120 11.90 -3.79 2.50
CA THR A 120 12.60 -3.42 3.73
C THR A 120 11.63 -2.84 4.76
N HIS A 121 11.63 -3.40 5.97
CA HIS A 121 10.66 -3.08 7.02
C HIS A 121 11.24 -3.25 8.42
N CYS A 122 10.55 -2.69 9.42
CA CYS A 122 10.95 -2.81 10.82
C CYS A 122 10.30 -4.04 11.48
N TRP A 123 11.02 -4.66 12.43
CA TRP A 123 10.47 -5.72 13.30
C TRP A 123 9.43 -5.24 14.32
N LYS A 124 9.47 -3.95 14.70
CA LYS A 124 8.49 -3.32 15.60
C LYS A 124 7.27 -2.76 14.86
N GLU A 125 7.21 -2.90 13.54
CA GLU A 125 6.02 -2.52 12.77
C GLU A 125 4.86 -3.48 13.04
N GLY A 126 3.66 -2.94 13.18
CA GLY A 126 2.42 -3.71 13.24
C GLY A 126 2.15 -4.43 11.92
N VAL A 127 1.84 -5.73 11.99
CA VAL A 127 1.70 -6.59 10.82
C VAL A 127 0.59 -6.14 9.87
N PHE A 128 -0.56 -5.69 10.37
CA PHE A 128 -1.66 -5.24 9.50
C PHE A 128 -1.32 -3.95 8.78
N GLU A 129 -0.66 -3.02 9.47
CA GLU A 129 -0.17 -1.78 8.89
C GLU A 129 0.82 -2.05 7.75
N PHE A 130 1.77 -2.96 7.98
CA PHE A 130 2.72 -3.40 6.96
C PHE A 130 2.01 -3.99 5.75
N LEU A 131 1.10 -4.96 5.97
CA LEU A 131 0.41 -5.67 4.91
C LEU A 131 -0.39 -4.70 4.02
N ASP A 132 -1.12 -3.76 4.63
CA ASP A 132 -1.88 -2.76 3.90
C ASP A 132 -0.99 -1.87 3.01
N LYS A 133 0.15 -1.43 3.55
CA LYS A 133 1.09 -0.59 2.80
C LYS A 133 1.74 -1.33 1.64
N VAL A 134 2.20 -2.55 1.88
CA VAL A 134 2.86 -3.37 0.86
C VAL A 134 1.87 -3.73 -0.24
N LEU A 135 0.67 -4.21 0.10
CA LEU A 135 -0.36 -4.58 -0.87
C LEU A 135 -0.87 -3.39 -1.70
N ASN A 136 -0.96 -2.20 -1.08
CA ASN A 136 -1.35 -0.96 -1.75
C ASN A 136 -0.24 -0.41 -2.65
N SER A 137 1.03 -0.57 -2.25
CA SER A 137 2.19 -0.01 -2.95
C SER A 137 2.92 -1.02 -3.84
N TRP A 138 2.33 -2.21 -4.01
CA TRP A 138 2.89 -3.28 -4.83
C TRP A 138 3.07 -2.83 -6.29
N PRO A 139 4.30 -2.78 -6.84
CA PRO A 139 4.54 -2.33 -8.20
C PRO A 139 3.84 -3.22 -9.22
N ARG A 140 3.18 -2.63 -10.22
CA ARG A 140 2.36 -3.36 -11.22
C ARG A 140 3.12 -4.44 -12.00
N ARG A 141 4.44 -4.33 -12.12
CA ARG A 141 5.31 -5.26 -12.87
C ARG A 141 6.01 -6.28 -11.98
N ALA A 142 5.87 -6.18 -10.66
CA ALA A 142 6.47 -7.14 -9.73
C ALA A 142 5.46 -8.26 -9.47
N GLU A 143 5.88 -9.52 -9.59
CA GLU A 143 5.04 -10.68 -9.30
C GLU A 143 5.32 -11.23 -7.91
N HIS A 144 6.59 -11.20 -7.49
CA HIS A 144 7.02 -11.77 -6.22
C HIS A 144 7.85 -10.80 -5.38
N ALA A 145 7.74 -10.96 -4.06
CA ALA A 145 8.44 -10.14 -3.09
C ALA A 145 9.31 -10.98 -2.14
N TYR A 146 10.49 -10.46 -1.82
CA TYR A 146 11.29 -10.90 -0.70
C TYR A 146 10.94 -10.04 0.53
N CYS A 147 10.45 -10.68 1.59
CA CYS A 147 10.11 -10.05 2.86
C CYS A 147 10.85 -10.78 3.97
N CYS A 148 11.85 -10.16 4.61
CA CYS A 148 12.79 -10.83 5.52
C CYS A 148 12.13 -11.75 6.56
N MET A 149 10.98 -11.38 7.14
CA MET A 149 10.27 -12.20 8.13
C MET A 149 9.69 -13.51 7.55
N LEU A 150 9.30 -13.53 6.27
CA LEU A 150 8.70 -14.68 5.59
C LEU A 150 9.71 -15.47 4.75
N SER A 151 10.72 -14.78 4.22
CA SER A 151 11.71 -15.33 3.30
C SER A 151 12.87 -16.03 3.99
N ASN A 152 13.38 -15.49 5.10
CA ASN A 152 14.49 -16.11 5.82
C ASN A 152 14.00 -17.31 6.67
N PRO A 153 14.85 -18.34 6.88
CA PRO A 153 14.53 -19.44 7.78
C PRO A 153 14.58 -19.00 9.24
N GLN A 154 13.43 -18.55 9.76
CA GLN A 154 13.32 -17.95 11.10
C GLN A 154 13.67 -18.91 12.25
N THR A 155 13.70 -20.22 11.97
CA THR A 155 13.99 -21.26 12.97
C THR A 155 15.40 -21.84 12.85
N LEU A 156 16.17 -21.44 11.84
CA LEU A 156 17.58 -21.78 11.70
C LEU A 156 18.46 -20.70 12.33
N ASP A 157 19.78 -20.90 12.29
CA ASP A 157 20.73 -19.92 12.80
C ASP A 157 20.85 -18.73 11.83
N ILE A 158 19.96 -17.75 12.00
CA ILE A 158 19.95 -16.51 11.22
C ILE A 158 21.25 -15.73 11.45
N GLY A 159 21.81 -15.75 12.66
CA GLY A 159 23.07 -15.04 12.96
C GLY A 159 24.21 -15.49 12.05
N ARG A 160 24.31 -16.79 11.79
CA ARG A 160 25.26 -17.35 10.83
C ARG A 160 24.99 -16.92 9.39
N LEU A 161 23.72 -16.80 8.99
CA LEU A 161 23.34 -16.29 7.66
C LEU A 161 23.68 -14.81 7.46
N LEU A 162 23.83 -14.07 8.55
CA LEU A 162 24.10 -12.63 8.56
C LEU A 162 25.54 -12.27 8.93
N THR A 163 26.42 -13.27 9.08
CA THR A 163 27.84 -13.04 9.43
C THR A 163 28.59 -12.28 8.32
N ASP A 164 28.18 -12.46 7.07
CA ASP A 164 28.73 -11.79 5.90
C ASP A 164 27.61 -10.99 5.20
N PRO A 165 27.34 -9.74 5.62
CA PRO A 165 26.13 -9.02 5.23
C PRO A 165 25.93 -8.81 3.73
N ASP A 166 27.01 -8.64 2.97
CA ASP A 166 27.02 -8.48 1.51
C ASP A 166 26.73 -9.80 0.75
N ARG A 167 27.05 -10.95 1.36
CA ARG A 167 26.75 -12.29 0.82
C ARG A 167 25.55 -12.96 1.48
N SER A 168 24.88 -12.25 2.37
CA SER A 168 23.70 -12.71 3.08
C SER A 168 22.55 -13.05 2.11
N PRO A 169 21.60 -13.90 2.52
CA PRO A 169 20.43 -14.22 1.70
C PRO A 169 19.66 -12.98 1.21
N PHE A 170 19.46 -11.99 2.10
CA PHE A 170 18.74 -10.78 1.74
C PHE A 170 19.53 -9.91 0.75
N ALA A 171 20.86 -9.82 0.87
CA ALA A 171 21.67 -9.04 -0.06
C ALA A 171 21.62 -9.65 -1.46
N ARG A 172 21.64 -10.99 -1.56
CA ARG A 172 21.47 -11.71 -2.83
C ARG A 172 20.08 -11.50 -3.45
N ALA A 173 19.02 -11.51 -2.64
CA ALA A 173 17.67 -11.23 -3.11
C ALA A 173 17.51 -9.76 -3.54
N LEU A 174 18.07 -8.83 -2.77
CA LEU A 174 18.08 -7.41 -3.09
C LEU A 174 18.80 -7.12 -4.41
N GLN A 175 19.94 -7.79 -4.65
CA GLN A 175 20.71 -7.63 -5.89
C GLN A 175 19.93 -8.09 -7.13
N SER A 176 19.05 -9.08 -7.00
CA SER A 176 18.18 -9.54 -8.09
C SER A 176 16.90 -8.74 -8.26
N ALA A 177 16.49 -7.98 -7.24
CA ALA A 177 15.23 -7.27 -7.24
C ALA A 177 15.23 -6.12 -8.26
N GLN A 178 14.10 -5.91 -8.92
CA GLN A 178 13.90 -4.79 -9.84
C GLN A 178 13.75 -3.46 -9.11
N CYS A 179 13.26 -3.51 -7.86
CA CYS A 179 13.09 -2.35 -7.00
C CYS A 179 13.03 -2.72 -5.52
N VAL A 180 13.20 -1.71 -4.67
CA VAL A 180 13.03 -1.79 -3.22
C VAL A 180 11.81 -1.00 -2.80
N LEU A 181 11.00 -1.59 -1.93
CA LEU A 181 9.91 -0.91 -1.24
C LEU A 181 10.26 -0.78 0.24
N VAL A 182 10.49 0.45 0.68
CA VAL A 182 10.70 0.83 2.08
C VAL A 182 9.35 1.02 2.75
N VAL A 183 9.10 0.27 3.82
CA VAL A 183 7.82 0.33 4.54
C VAL A 183 8.00 1.12 5.84
N PRO A 184 7.74 2.45 5.85
CA PRO A 184 7.74 3.23 7.09
C PRO A 184 6.57 2.77 7.97
N ASN A 185 6.66 2.90 9.29
CA ASN A 185 5.56 2.59 10.23
C ASN A 185 5.29 3.75 11.19
N SER A 186 4.19 3.68 11.95
CA SER A 186 3.82 4.76 12.88
C SER A 186 4.55 4.72 14.22
N ASP A 187 5.19 3.61 14.57
CA ASP A 187 5.82 3.40 15.87
C ASP A 187 7.29 3.87 15.89
N VAL A 188 8.07 3.43 14.90
CA VAL A 188 9.50 3.70 14.82
C VAL A 188 9.95 3.99 13.39
N SER A 189 10.86 4.96 13.27
CA SER A 189 11.51 5.26 11.99
C SER A 189 12.32 4.06 11.50
N VAL A 190 12.08 3.63 10.26
CA VAL A 190 12.90 2.58 9.62
C VAL A 190 14.39 2.94 9.57
N TYR A 191 14.71 4.24 9.53
CA TYR A 191 16.09 4.72 9.46
C TYR A 191 16.84 4.67 10.79
N THR A 192 16.17 4.29 11.89
CA THR A 192 16.86 3.98 13.17
C THR A 192 17.18 2.49 13.30
N ARG A 193 16.82 1.67 12.30
CA ARG A 193 17.02 0.22 12.30
C ARG A 193 18.19 -0.13 11.39
N ILE A 194 19.25 -0.68 11.98
CA ILE A 194 20.53 -0.90 11.28
C ILE A 194 20.38 -1.71 9.98
N TRP A 195 19.56 -2.77 9.98
CA TRP A 195 19.33 -3.59 8.78
C TRP A 195 18.56 -2.86 7.70
N CYS A 196 17.52 -2.09 8.04
CA CYS A 196 16.78 -1.29 7.06
C CYS A 196 17.67 -0.23 6.40
N VAL A 197 18.54 0.42 7.19
CA VAL A 197 19.51 1.40 6.68
C VAL A 197 20.52 0.72 5.77
N TYR A 198 21.02 -0.45 6.16
CA TYR A 198 21.97 -1.22 5.35
C TYR A 198 21.36 -1.68 4.02
N GLU A 199 20.14 -2.21 4.04
CA GLU A 199 19.39 -2.60 2.84
C GLU A 199 19.17 -1.40 1.90
N ALA A 200 18.76 -0.24 2.43
CA ALA A 200 18.62 0.98 1.65
C ALA A 200 19.96 1.48 1.08
N CYS A 201 21.05 1.35 1.84
CA CYS A 201 22.40 1.70 1.39
C CYS A 201 22.87 0.82 0.23
N LEU A 202 22.66 -0.50 0.32
CA LEU A 202 22.96 -1.44 -0.76
C LEU A 202 22.15 -1.11 -2.02
N ALA A 203 20.84 -0.92 -1.87
CA ALA A 203 19.95 -0.56 -2.97
C ALA A 203 20.40 0.72 -3.67
N TYR A 204 20.75 1.76 -2.90
CA TYR A 204 21.29 3.02 -3.42
C TYR A 204 22.62 2.80 -4.15
N SER A 205 23.54 2.06 -3.55
CA SER A 205 24.87 1.79 -4.11
C SER A 205 24.82 0.99 -5.42
N TRP A 206 23.82 0.12 -5.57
CA TRP A 206 23.60 -0.67 -6.77
C TRP A 206 22.69 0.02 -7.81
N GLY A 207 22.24 1.25 -7.55
CA GLY A 207 21.32 1.96 -8.44
C GLY A 207 19.94 1.31 -8.55
N THR A 208 19.55 0.50 -7.57
CA THR A 208 18.23 -0.13 -7.51
C THR A 208 17.18 0.92 -7.12
N PRO A 209 16.10 1.11 -7.90
CA PRO A 209 15.05 2.07 -7.56
C PRO A 209 14.44 1.82 -6.17
N ILE A 210 14.36 2.87 -5.35
CA ILE A 210 13.80 2.81 -4.00
C ILE A 210 12.49 3.60 -3.95
N PHE A 211 11.42 2.95 -3.50
CA PHE A 211 10.10 3.54 -3.29
C PHE A 211 9.71 3.48 -1.82
N THR A 212 8.88 4.42 -1.38
CA THR A 212 8.31 4.41 -0.03
C THR A 212 6.87 3.93 -0.09
N ALA A 213 6.53 2.92 0.71
CA ALA A 213 5.18 2.39 0.79
C ALA A 213 4.23 3.41 1.42
N MET A 214 3.00 3.45 0.90
CA MET A 214 1.93 4.34 1.35
C MET A 214 0.74 3.52 1.83
N LYS A 215 0.07 4.02 2.88
CA LYS A 215 -1.21 3.47 3.33
C LYS A 215 -2.27 3.65 2.23
N PRO A 216 -3.22 2.71 2.08
CA PRO A 216 -4.39 2.95 1.25
C PRO A 216 -5.15 4.16 1.76
N VAL A 217 -5.53 5.06 0.86
CA VAL A 217 -6.36 6.22 1.21
C VAL A 217 -7.81 5.74 1.32
N HIS A 218 -8.22 5.36 2.52
CA HIS A 218 -9.59 4.93 2.78
C HIS A 218 -10.58 6.04 2.39
N GLY A 219 -11.66 5.65 1.71
CA GLY A 219 -12.64 6.60 1.23
C GLY A 219 -12.18 7.45 0.05
N ALA A 220 -11.01 7.23 -0.56
CA ALA A 220 -10.58 7.99 -1.74
C ALA A 220 -11.62 7.95 -2.87
N LYS A 221 -12.20 6.78 -3.15
CA LYS A 221 -13.28 6.64 -4.15
C LYS A 221 -14.50 7.48 -3.77
N SER A 222 -14.94 7.38 -2.51
CA SER A 222 -16.06 8.17 -2.01
C SER A 222 -15.78 9.67 -2.02
N ALA A 223 -14.55 10.07 -1.70
CA ALA A 223 -14.10 11.45 -1.73
C ALA A 223 -14.02 12.00 -3.16
N VAL A 224 -13.48 11.22 -4.11
CA VAL A 224 -13.46 11.54 -5.54
C VAL A 224 -14.88 11.61 -6.09
N PHE A 225 -15.75 10.66 -5.74
CA PHE A 225 -17.15 10.71 -6.14
C PHE A 225 -17.87 11.93 -5.56
N ALA A 226 -17.69 12.22 -4.27
CA ALA A 226 -18.25 13.41 -3.63
C ALA A 226 -17.70 14.70 -4.26
N LEU A 227 -16.44 14.72 -4.69
CA LEU A 227 -15.83 15.83 -5.43
C LEU A 227 -16.51 16.03 -6.78
N TRP A 228 -16.69 14.95 -7.55
CA TRP A 228 -17.38 14.98 -8.85
C TRP A 228 -18.85 15.39 -8.71
N ALA A 229 -19.56 14.86 -7.73
CA ALA A 229 -20.96 15.21 -7.46
C ALA A 229 -21.11 16.71 -7.15
N ARG A 230 -20.27 17.25 -6.26
CA ARG A 230 -20.25 18.70 -5.96
C ARG A 230 -19.94 19.53 -7.19
N TYR A 231 -18.91 19.16 -7.95
CA TYR A 231 -18.57 19.84 -9.20
C TYR A 231 -19.74 19.86 -10.19
N ALA A 232 -20.41 18.71 -10.38
CA ALA A 232 -21.58 18.60 -11.25
C ALA A 232 -22.76 19.45 -10.75
N THR A 233 -23.00 19.51 -9.44
CA THR A 233 -24.01 20.39 -8.84
C THR A 233 -23.72 21.87 -9.11
N TYR A 234 -22.48 22.31 -8.91
CA TYR A 234 -22.11 23.71 -9.18
C TYR A 234 -22.15 24.06 -10.66
N TYR A 235 -21.77 23.12 -11.54
CA TYR A 235 -21.94 23.26 -12.98
C TYR A 235 -23.41 23.43 -13.36
N ALA A 236 -24.30 22.56 -12.87
CA ALA A 236 -25.73 22.64 -13.15
C ALA A 236 -26.34 23.94 -12.61
N LEU A 237 -25.96 24.35 -11.40
CA LEU A 237 -26.41 25.61 -10.81
C LEU A 237 -25.95 26.81 -11.63
N GLY A 238 -24.67 26.84 -12.03
CA GLY A 238 -24.13 27.87 -12.91
C GLY A 238 -24.91 27.92 -14.23
N TYR A 239 -25.10 26.78 -14.89
CA TYR A 239 -25.86 26.68 -16.13
C TYR A 239 -27.29 27.26 -15.98
N HIS A 240 -28.02 26.89 -14.93
CA HIS A 240 -29.39 27.37 -14.70
C HIS A 240 -29.48 28.83 -14.28
N VAL A 241 -28.58 29.31 -13.42
CA VAL A 241 -28.55 30.72 -12.98
C VAL A 241 -28.14 31.64 -14.12
N LEU A 242 -27.22 31.21 -14.97
CA LEU A 242 -26.73 31.99 -16.10
C LEU A 242 -27.61 31.88 -17.35
N HIS A 243 -28.54 30.93 -17.38
CA HIS A 243 -29.65 30.90 -18.35
C HIS A 243 -30.71 31.99 -18.10
N LEU A 244 -30.55 32.82 -17.07
CA LEU A 244 -31.32 34.05 -16.97
C LEU A 244 -30.91 34.98 -18.13
N PRO A 245 -31.86 35.63 -18.83
CA PRO A 245 -31.61 36.33 -20.09
C PRO A 245 -30.81 37.62 -19.86
N ALA A 246 -29.50 37.49 -19.64
CA ALA A 246 -28.56 38.58 -19.61
C ALA A 246 -27.91 38.69 -21.00
N ARG A 247 -28.65 39.35 -21.91
CA ARG A 247 -28.06 39.99 -23.09
C ARG A 247 -27.07 41.05 -22.60
N GLU A 248 -25.78 40.89 -22.88
CA GLU A 248 -24.96 41.87 -23.62
C GLU A 248 -23.47 41.46 -23.63
N HIS A 249 -22.81 41.84 -24.74
CA HIS A 249 -21.48 41.45 -25.18
C HIS A 249 -20.37 41.56 -24.11
N LEU A 250 -19.98 40.44 -23.51
CA LEU A 250 -18.76 40.36 -22.69
C LEU A 250 -17.67 39.61 -23.47
N ASN A 251 -16.56 40.31 -23.73
CA ASN A 251 -15.47 39.89 -24.60
C ASN A 251 -14.85 38.52 -24.23
N TRP A 252 -14.83 37.62 -25.22
CA TRP A 252 -14.42 36.20 -25.14
C TRP A 252 -12.96 36.00 -24.69
N GLN A 253 -12.05 36.90 -25.06
CA GLN A 253 -10.61 36.78 -24.74
C GLN A 253 -10.25 36.93 -23.24
N LEU A 254 -11.17 37.43 -22.41
CA LEU A 254 -10.90 37.61 -20.97
C LEU A 254 -11.31 36.40 -20.12
N GLN A 255 -12.01 35.39 -20.65
CA GLN A 255 -12.49 34.25 -19.86
C GLN A 255 -11.37 33.30 -19.40
N ASP A 256 -10.42 32.96 -20.27
CA ASP A 256 -9.33 32.02 -19.92
C ASP A 256 -8.38 32.60 -18.85
N ILE A 257 -8.09 33.91 -18.95
CA ILE A 257 -7.25 34.61 -17.96
C ILE A 257 -7.97 34.71 -16.61
N ARG A 258 -9.28 34.95 -16.60
CA ARG A 258 -10.06 35.04 -15.35
C ARG A 258 -10.12 33.72 -14.59
N CYS A 259 -10.22 32.59 -15.28
CA CYS A 259 -10.15 31.28 -14.64
C CYS A 259 -8.83 31.09 -13.90
N VAL A 260 -7.70 31.36 -14.56
CA VAL A 260 -6.37 31.24 -13.95
C VAL A 260 -6.20 32.24 -12.79
N VAL A 261 -6.61 33.49 -12.98
CA VAL A 261 -6.45 34.56 -11.97
C VAL A 261 -7.31 34.34 -10.73
N LEU A 262 -8.49 33.71 -10.85
CA LEU A 262 -9.36 33.47 -9.70
C LEU A 262 -9.10 32.12 -9.02
N ILE A 263 -8.70 31.08 -9.77
CA ILE A 263 -8.48 29.74 -9.23
C ILE A 263 -7.09 29.61 -8.58
N MET A 264 -6.04 30.22 -9.15
CA MET A 264 -4.68 30.09 -8.62
C MET A 264 -4.52 30.65 -7.19
N PRO A 265 -5.10 31.80 -6.81
CA PRO A 265 -5.06 32.29 -5.44
C PRO A 265 -5.76 31.35 -4.46
N LEU A 266 -6.86 30.68 -4.86
CA LEU A 266 -7.57 29.73 -4.01
C LEU A 266 -6.75 28.45 -3.80
N ILE A 267 -6.06 27.95 -4.84
CA ILE A 267 -5.11 26.83 -4.71
C ILE A 267 -3.96 27.21 -3.77
N ALA A 268 -3.34 28.37 -3.98
CA ALA A 268 -2.25 28.85 -3.13
C ALA A 268 -2.71 28.99 -1.67
N LEU A 269 -3.86 29.65 -1.45
CA LEU A 269 -4.42 29.83 -0.11
C LEU A 269 -4.72 28.48 0.57
N SER A 270 -5.24 27.49 -0.17
CA SER A 270 -5.49 26.14 0.35
C SER A 270 -4.20 25.43 0.77
N LEU A 271 -3.15 25.50 -0.06
CA LEU A 271 -1.85 24.88 0.20
C LEU A 271 -1.18 25.43 1.46
N PHE A 272 -1.31 26.74 1.72
CA PHE A 272 -0.72 27.40 2.89
C PHE A 272 -1.64 27.44 4.11
N CYS A 273 -2.93 27.14 3.97
CA CYS A 273 -3.88 27.16 5.08
C CYS A 273 -3.65 25.95 6.01
N ARG A 274 -3.22 26.20 7.26
CA ARG A 274 -3.02 25.14 8.28
C ARG A 274 -4.31 24.71 8.99
N ALA A 275 -5.35 25.54 8.96
CA ALA A 275 -6.61 25.23 9.62
C ALA A 275 -7.49 24.32 8.72
N PRO A 276 -7.86 23.11 9.18
CA PRO A 276 -8.52 22.11 8.32
C PRO A 276 -9.89 22.57 7.81
N VAL A 277 -10.68 23.24 8.66
CA VAL A 277 -12.00 23.77 8.27
C VAL A 277 -11.86 24.88 7.22
N ALA A 278 -10.94 25.82 7.43
CA ALA A 278 -10.71 26.89 6.46
C ALA A 278 -10.20 26.34 5.13
N ARG A 279 -9.29 25.36 5.15
CA ARG A 279 -8.83 24.66 3.94
C ARG A 279 -9.99 23.98 3.20
N LEU A 280 -10.90 23.32 3.92
CA LEU A 280 -12.09 22.71 3.34
C LEU A 280 -12.97 23.78 2.65
N LEU A 281 -13.26 24.89 3.33
CA LEU A 281 -14.06 25.99 2.76
C LEU A 281 -13.40 26.60 1.51
N ILE A 282 -12.08 26.81 1.53
CA ILE A 282 -11.33 27.33 0.37
C ILE A 282 -11.45 26.36 -0.82
N ASN A 283 -11.31 25.06 -0.57
CA ASN A 283 -11.45 24.04 -1.61
C ASN A 283 -12.88 24.01 -2.18
N GLU A 284 -13.91 24.14 -1.34
CA GLU A 284 -15.31 24.23 -1.78
C GLU A 284 -15.56 25.47 -2.63
N CYS A 285 -15.05 26.65 -2.22
CA CYS A 285 -15.14 27.86 -3.02
C CYS A 285 -14.46 27.71 -4.38
N GLY A 286 -13.28 27.07 -4.41
CA GLY A 286 -12.57 26.77 -5.65
C GLY A 286 -13.37 25.85 -6.58
N LEU A 287 -13.94 24.77 -6.05
CA LEU A 287 -14.79 23.84 -6.79
C LEU A 287 -16.04 24.52 -7.37
N ALA A 288 -16.72 25.33 -6.54
CA ALA A 288 -17.89 26.09 -6.96
C ALA A 288 -17.57 27.04 -8.10
N LEU A 289 -16.47 27.79 -7.96
CA LEU A 289 -16.02 28.72 -8.98
C LEU A 289 -15.66 28.00 -10.29
N CYS A 290 -14.93 26.88 -10.23
CA CYS A 290 -14.61 26.07 -11.41
C CYS A 290 -15.89 25.59 -12.13
N GLY A 291 -16.87 25.06 -11.39
CA GLY A 291 -18.13 24.59 -11.98
C GLY A 291 -18.90 25.71 -12.68
N VAL A 292 -18.99 26.89 -12.05
CA VAL A 292 -19.66 28.07 -12.62
C VAL A 292 -18.92 28.57 -13.86
N LEU A 293 -17.60 28.73 -13.81
CA LEU A 293 -16.82 29.20 -14.97
C LEU A 293 -16.90 28.22 -16.15
N TYR A 294 -16.89 26.91 -15.88
CA TYR A 294 -17.03 25.90 -16.93
C TYR A 294 -18.43 25.92 -17.56
N SER A 295 -19.50 26.12 -16.78
CA SER A 295 -20.86 26.25 -17.32
C SER A 295 -21.06 27.49 -18.19
N ILE A 296 -20.43 28.62 -17.82
CA ILE A 296 -20.36 29.82 -18.68
C ILE A 296 -19.72 29.42 -20.02
N SER A 297 -18.50 28.87 -19.99
CA SER A 297 -17.74 28.51 -21.18
C SER A 297 -18.50 27.54 -22.11
N ALA A 298 -19.12 26.50 -21.53
CA ALA A 298 -19.89 25.52 -22.26
C ALA A 298 -21.12 26.13 -22.97
N HIS A 299 -21.83 27.04 -22.31
CA HIS A 299 -23.00 27.69 -22.90
C HIS A 299 -22.63 28.53 -24.14
N TRP A 300 -21.58 29.34 -24.05
CA TRP A 300 -21.13 30.17 -25.17
C TRP A 300 -20.64 29.35 -26.36
N SER A 301 -20.01 28.19 -26.11
CA SER A 301 -19.58 27.30 -27.20
C SER A 301 -20.76 26.75 -28.02
N ILE A 302 -21.91 26.52 -27.39
CA ILE A 302 -23.12 26.05 -28.06
C ILE A 302 -23.69 27.18 -28.94
N ASP A 303 -23.76 28.41 -28.42
CA ASP A 303 -24.28 29.56 -29.17
C ASP A 303 -23.44 29.90 -30.40
N ASP A 304 -22.10 29.85 -30.29
CA ASP A 304 -21.21 30.10 -31.43
C ASP A 304 -21.38 29.05 -32.54
N SER A 305 -21.63 27.78 -32.15
CA SER A 305 -21.92 26.72 -33.12
C SER A 305 -23.27 26.91 -33.82
N ASN A 306 -24.31 27.33 -33.08
CA ASN A 306 -25.64 27.62 -33.64
C ASN A 306 -25.59 28.84 -34.57
N MET A 307 -24.83 29.87 -34.22
CA MET A 307 -24.66 31.05 -35.07
C MET A 307 -23.92 30.74 -36.37
N LYS A 308 -22.88 29.90 -36.34
CA LYS A 308 -22.18 29.44 -37.56
C LYS A 308 -23.11 28.64 -38.47
N HIS A 309 -23.97 27.79 -37.90
CA HIS A 309 -24.98 27.07 -38.68
C HIS A 309 -25.99 28.02 -39.33
N LEU A 310 -26.56 28.97 -38.58
CA LEU A 310 -27.48 29.99 -39.10
C LEU A 310 -26.85 30.85 -40.21
N ALA A 311 -25.62 31.32 -40.01
CA ALA A 311 -24.90 32.11 -41.00
C ALA A 311 -24.67 31.32 -42.31
N ASN A 312 -24.35 30.04 -42.21
CA ASN A 312 -24.22 29.17 -43.37
C ASN A 312 -25.57 28.96 -44.07
N SER A 313 -26.68 28.80 -43.35
CA SER A 313 -28.01 28.63 -43.97
C SER A 313 -28.47 29.86 -44.77
N VAL A 314 -28.12 31.07 -44.33
CA VAL A 314 -28.51 32.32 -45.00
C VAL A 314 -27.69 32.59 -46.26
N VAL A 315 -26.46 32.08 -46.34
CA VAL A 315 -25.62 32.23 -47.55
C VAL A 315 -26.05 31.29 -48.69
N PHE A 316 -26.82 30.24 -48.39
CA PHE A 316 -27.31 29.27 -49.38
C PHE A 316 -28.80 29.42 -49.76
N ALA A 317 -29.47 30.48 -49.29
CA ALA A 317 -30.86 30.83 -49.65
C ALA A 317 -30.88 32.13 -50.46
#